data_AF-A0A7W3YUU6-F1
#
_entry.id   AF-A0A7W3YUU6-F1
#
_cell.length_a   1.000
_cell.length_b   1.000
_cell.length_c   1.000
_cell.angle_alpha   90.00
_cell.angle_beta   90.00
_cell.angle_gamma   90.00
#
_symmetry.space_group_name_H-M   'P 1'
#
loop_
_entity.id
_entity.type
_entity.pdbx_description
1 polymer ?
#
loop_
_entity_poly.entity_id
_entity_poly.type
_entity_poly.pdbx_seq_one_letter_code
_entity_poly.pdbx_strand_id
1 'polypeptide(L)'
;MPRVTRIDRSDAFAAIESIISRGEAPTHINVRAELGQRGSPPVISNFIGSWFACYGPSLLERAPTEGGQPAVSTPPTLGATSDGGTIAALTAAALMEIQRSAAAREEAHQRTIDAAKQELAQQQQALHEQIKAFELQQQGSKEHIERCYSDRDAALQERDRALADAANLRQALGESKAQLAMMQRQLEQLGDLAARISRLETKS
;
A
#
# COMPACT_ATOMS: atom_id res chain seq x y z
N MET A 1 -1.48 -0.66 -26.60
CA MET A 1 -0.85 -0.97 -25.31
C MET A 1 0.67 -0.82 -25.45
N PRO A 2 1.25 0.36 -25.19
CA PRO A 2 2.70 0.53 -25.30
C PRO A 2 3.40 -0.25 -24.18
N ARG A 3 4.35 -1.12 -24.58
CA ARG A 3 5.15 -1.94 -23.67
C ARG A 3 5.94 -1.01 -22.74
N VAL A 4 5.83 -1.22 -21.44
CA VAL A 4 6.73 -0.65 -20.44
C VAL A 4 8.13 -1.19 -20.77
N THR A 5 8.93 -0.41 -21.48
CA THR A 5 10.32 -0.73 -21.77
C THR A 5 11.08 -0.66 -20.46
N ARG A 6 11.36 -1.83 -19.87
CA ARG A 6 12.28 -1.96 -18.74
C ARG A 6 13.62 -1.34 -19.17
N ILE A 7 14.08 -0.35 -18.41
CA ILE A 7 15.44 0.15 -18.51
C ILE A 7 16.31 -0.79 -17.73
N ASP A 8 17.35 -1.32 -18.36
CA ASP A 8 18.35 -2.11 -17.67
C ASP A 8 19.34 -1.19 -16.93
N ARG A 9 19.87 -1.68 -15.81
CA ARG A 9 20.78 -0.92 -14.95
C ARG A 9 22.08 -0.57 -15.70
N SER A 10 22.55 -1.46 -16.57
CA SER A 10 23.73 -1.24 -17.43
C SER A 10 23.56 -0.03 -18.34
N ASP A 11 22.39 0.09 -18.98
CA ASP A 11 22.11 1.13 -19.96
C ASP A 11 21.99 2.50 -19.27
N ALA A 12 21.34 2.53 -18.10
CA ALA A 12 21.24 3.74 -17.29
C ALA A 12 22.62 4.24 -16.82
N PHE A 13 23.51 3.31 -16.43
CA PHE A 13 24.85 3.66 -15.94
C PHE A 13 25.75 4.15 -17.07
N ALA A 14 25.69 3.50 -18.25
CA ALA A 14 26.41 3.96 -19.44
C ALA A 14 25.95 5.36 -19.90
N ALA A 15 24.65 5.66 -19.81
CA ALA A 15 24.12 6.98 -20.12
C ALA A 15 24.64 8.06 -19.15
N ILE A 16 24.73 7.74 -17.85
CA ILE A 16 25.27 8.65 -16.83
C ILE A 16 26.76 8.93 -17.09
N GLU A 17 27.54 7.90 -17.39
CA GLU A 17 28.97 8.04 -17.72
C GLU A 17 29.20 8.89 -18.98
N SER A 18 28.37 8.70 -20.01
CA SER A 18 28.39 9.52 -21.24
C SER A 18 28.12 11.01 -20.96
N ILE A 19 27.22 11.33 -20.02
CA ILE A 19 26.93 12.72 -19.62
C ILE A 19 28.09 13.31 -18.81
N ILE A 20 28.64 12.55 -17.86
CA ILE A 20 29.76 13.01 -17.02
C ILE A 20 31.03 13.21 -17.85
N SER A 21 31.31 12.33 -18.82
CA SER A 21 32.46 12.48 -19.72
C SER A 21 32.36 13.71 -20.64
N ARG A 22 31.15 14.23 -20.87
CA ARG A 22 30.90 15.52 -21.53
C ARG A 22 31.00 16.73 -20.59
N GLY A 23 31.26 16.51 -19.29
CA GLY A 23 31.36 17.56 -18.27
C GLY A 23 30.00 18.12 -17.81
N GLU A 24 28.90 17.46 -18.13
CA GLU A 24 27.55 17.87 -17.73
C GLU A 24 27.10 17.17 -16.44
N ALA A 25 26.23 17.82 -15.68
CA ALA A 25 25.62 17.21 -14.49
C ALA A 25 24.52 16.21 -14.92
N PRO A 26 24.60 14.93 -14.50
CA PRO A 26 23.59 13.93 -14.83
C PRO A 26 22.29 14.22 -14.08
N THR A 27 21.35 14.90 -14.75
CA THR A 27 19.98 15.10 -14.29
C THR A 27 19.05 14.03 -14.87
N HIS A 28 17.89 13.83 -14.24
CA HIS A 28 16.88 12.89 -14.77
C HIS A 28 16.38 13.27 -16.18
N ILE A 29 16.50 14.54 -16.57
CA ILE A 29 16.11 15.03 -17.91
C ILE A 29 17.15 14.61 -18.95
N ASN A 30 18.44 14.84 -18.69
CA ASN A 30 19.51 14.55 -19.65
C ASN A 30 19.73 13.03 -19.78
N VAL A 31 19.67 12.29 -18.66
CA VAL A 31 19.75 10.82 -18.68
C VAL A 31 18.56 10.22 -19.42
N ARG A 32 17.36 10.78 -19.26
CA ARG A 32 16.18 10.35 -20.02
C ARG A 32 16.31 10.65 -21.51
N ALA A 33 16.93 11.77 -21.89
CA ALA A 33 17.19 12.10 -23.28
C ALA A 33 18.14 11.08 -23.94
N GLU A 34 19.23 10.72 -23.25
CA GLU A 34 20.19 9.70 -23.71
C GLU A 34 19.57 8.29 -23.79
N LEU A 35 18.64 7.96 -22.89
CA LEU A 35 17.89 6.70 -22.93
C LEU A 35 16.72 6.69 -23.94
N GLY A 36 16.64 7.67 -24.84
CA GLY A 36 15.61 7.74 -25.88
C GLY A 36 14.21 8.02 -25.31
N GLN A 37 14.12 8.93 -24.33
CA GLN A 37 12.89 9.32 -23.60
C GLN A 37 12.24 8.21 -22.77
N ARG A 38 12.97 7.11 -22.52
CA ARG A 38 12.49 5.97 -21.72
C ARG A 38 12.67 6.25 -20.22
N GLY A 39 11.81 5.63 -19.41
CA GLY A 39 11.90 5.66 -17.95
C GLY A 39 11.13 6.81 -17.31
N SER A 40 10.61 6.54 -16.11
CA SER A 40 9.98 7.58 -15.30
C SER A 40 11.06 8.38 -14.55
N PRO A 41 10.87 9.70 -14.34
CA PRO A 41 11.81 10.54 -13.60
C PRO A 41 12.25 9.96 -12.23
N PRO A 42 11.36 9.37 -11.41
CA PRO A 42 11.77 8.77 -10.14
C PRO A 42 12.72 7.58 -10.29
N VAL A 43 12.50 6.74 -11.31
CA VAL A 43 13.35 5.57 -11.58
C VAL A 43 14.74 6.00 -12.02
N ILE A 44 14.82 7.03 -12.87
CA ILE A 44 16.10 7.57 -13.34
C ILE A 44 16.86 8.26 -12.20
N SER A 45 16.17 9.03 -11.35
CA SER A 45 16.77 9.62 -10.15
C SER A 45 17.36 8.56 -9.21
N ASN A 46 16.68 7.43 -9.03
CA ASN A 46 17.22 6.31 -8.25
C ASN A 46 18.48 5.71 -8.89
N PHE A 47 18.52 5.58 -10.22
CA PHE A 47 19.71 5.11 -10.92
C PHE A 47 20.89 6.09 -10.77
N ILE A 48 20.65 7.39 -10.92
CA ILE A 48 21.66 8.44 -10.68
C ILE A 48 22.22 8.36 -9.26
N GLY A 49 21.34 8.28 -8.25
CA GLY A 49 21.76 8.13 -6.86
C GLY A 49 22.58 6.86 -6.61
N SER A 50 22.15 5.73 -7.17
CA SER A 50 22.87 4.45 -7.04
C SER A 50 24.23 4.46 -7.76
N TRP A 51 24.35 5.18 -8.88
CA TRP A 51 25.63 5.33 -9.58
C TRP A 51 26.60 6.16 -8.75
N PHE A 52 26.18 7.31 -8.21
CA PHE A 52 27.05 8.11 -7.32
C PHE A 52 27.40 7.39 -6.02
N ALA A 53 26.51 6.56 -5.48
CA ALA A 53 26.83 5.74 -4.31
C ALA A 53 27.93 4.69 -4.60
N CYS A 54 27.97 4.14 -5.82
CA CYS A 54 28.97 3.14 -6.22
C CYS A 54 30.29 3.76 -6.72
N TYR A 55 30.23 4.86 -7.47
CA TYR A 55 31.38 5.43 -8.19
C TYR A 55 31.81 6.82 -7.71
N GLY A 56 30.96 7.51 -6.93
CA GLY A 56 31.26 8.84 -6.36
C GLY A 56 32.52 8.89 -5.48
N PRO A 57 32.76 7.91 -4.58
CA PRO A 57 33.99 7.88 -3.77
C PRO A 57 35.26 7.82 -4.63
N SER A 58 35.23 7.04 -5.72
CA SER A 58 36.37 6.89 -6.63
C SER A 58 36.60 8.09 -7.55
N LEU A 59 35.57 8.90 -7.82
CA LEU A 59 35.70 10.17 -8.53
C LEU A 59 36.33 11.27 -7.65
N LEU A 60 36.02 11.27 -6.36
CA LEU A 60 36.62 12.18 -5.38
C LEU A 60 38.10 11.88 -5.14
N GLU A 61 38.50 10.60 -5.16
CA GLU A 61 39.91 10.19 -5.06
C GLU A 61 40.72 10.46 -6.33
N ARG A 62 40.06 10.59 -7.49
CA ARG A 62 40.69 10.82 -8.80
C ARG A 62 40.67 12.28 -9.24
N ALA A 63 40.03 13.17 -8.48
CA ALA A 63 40.21 14.60 -8.66
C ALA A 63 41.72 14.89 -8.50
N PRO A 64 42.40 15.46 -9.52
CA PRO A 64 43.78 15.85 -9.33
C PRO A 64 43.78 16.87 -8.18
N THR A 65 44.61 16.61 -7.18
CA THR A 65 45.15 17.60 -6.27
C THR A 65 45.94 18.61 -7.10
N GLU A 66 45.26 19.40 -7.92
CA GLU A 66 45.80 20.64 -8.44
C GLU A 66 45.93 21.55 -7.23
N GLY A 67 47.15 21.59 -6.70
CA GLY A 67 47.63 22.61 -5.79
C GLY A 67 47.49 23.98 -6.45
N GLY A 68 46.29 24.53 -6.38
CA GLY A 68 46.02 25.94 -6.55
C GLY A 68 46.50 26.68 -5.32
N GLN A 69 47.81 26.89 -5.24
CA GLN A 69 48.42 27.92 -4.41
C GLN A 69 47.71 29.24 -4.78
N PRO A 70 46.98 29.93 -3.88
CA PRO A 70 46.58 31.28 -4.16
C PRO A 70 47.85 32.11 -4.22
N ALA A 71 48.14 32.67 -5.40
CA ALA A 71 49.19 33.65 -5.57
C ALA A 71 48.97 34.76 -4.53
N VAL A 72 49.83 34.79 -3.50
CA VAL A 72 49.96 35.90 -2.59
C VAL A 72 50.55 37.05 -3.40
N SER A 73 49.68 37.79 -4.07
CA SER A 73 49.98 39.13 -4.54
C SER A 73 50.22 39.99 -3.30
N THR A 74 51.49 40.22 -2.98
CA THR A 74 51.91 41.25 -2.03
C THR A 74 51.45 42.60 -2.58
N PRO A 75 50.61 43.37 -1.86
CA PRO A 75 50.45 44.80 -2.14
C PRO A 75 51.64 45.57 -1.55
N PRO A 76 51.97 46.74 -2.12
CA PRO A 76 53.13 47.52 -1.73
C PRO A 76 52.97 48.10 -0.32
N THR A 77 54.09 48.15 0.40
CA THR A 77 54.27 48.83 1.68
C THR A 77 53.75 50.27 1.60
N LEU A 78 52.59 50.53 2.20
CA LEU A 78 52.11 51.88 2.48
C LEU A 78 52.34 52.19 3.96
N GLY A 79 52.99 53.33 4.19
CA GLY A 79 53.53 53.74 5.47
C GLY A 79 52.50 53.80 6.60
N ALA A 80 53.02 53.57 7.81
CA ALA A 80 52.33 53.79 9.07
C ALA A 80 51.75 55.21 9.11
N THR A 81 50.44 55.31 8.94
CA THR A 81 49.64 56.47 9.34
C THR A 81 48.52 55.97 10.26
N SER A 82 48.11 56.82 11.18
CA SER A 82 47.43 56.54 12.45
C SER A 82 45.97 56.05 12.37
N ASP A 83 45.59 55.28 11.35
CA ASP A 83 44.21 54.81 11.10
C ASP A 83 43.89 53.41 11.65
N GLY A 84 44.79 52.82 12.45
CA GLY A 84 44.61 51.48 13.02
C GLY A 84 43.36 51.33 13.90
N GLY A 85 42.91 52.42 14.55
CA GLY A 85 41.68 52.44 15.34
C GLY A 85 40.40 52.36 14.49
N THR A 86 40.40 53.00 13.32
CA THR A 86 39.27 53.02 12.38
C THR A 86 39.12 51.68 11.66
N ILE A 87 40.23 51.04 11.28
CA ILE A 87 40.23 49.70 10.66
C ILE A 87 39.78 48.64 11.67
N ALA A 88 40.23 48.71 12.92
CA ALA A 88 39.82 47.81 13.99
C ALA A 88 38.32 47.94 14.33
N ALA A 89 37.79 49.17 14.34
CA ALA A 89 36.36 49.42 14.55
C ALA A 89 35.51 48.86 13.39
N LEU A 90 35.97 49.00 12.14
CA LEU A 90 35.30 48.46 10.95
C LEU A 90 35.31 46.92 10.93
N THR A 91 36.43 46.29 11.30
CA THR A 91 36.50 44.82 11.41
C THR A 91 35.62 44.30 12.55
N ALA A 92 35.57 44.98 13.70
CA ALA A 92 34.68 44.62 14.80
C ALA A 92 33.20 44.73 14.42
N ALA A 93 32.80 45.80 13.71
CA ALA A 93 31.44 45.97 13.23
C ALA A 93 31.06 44.91 12.19
N ALA A 94 31.95 44.58 11.25
CA ALA A 94 31.74 43.53 10.27
C ALA A 94 31.59 42.14 10.93
N LEU A 95 32.41 41.84 11.95
CA LEU A 95 32.29 40.60 12.72
C LEU A 95 30.96 40.48 13.46
N MET A 96 30.48 41.58 14.08
CA MET A 96 29.16 41.58 14.74
C MET A 96 28.02 41.37 13.74
N GLU A 97 28.11 41.96 12.54
CA GLU A 97 27.09 41.77 11.51
C GLU A 97 27.10 40.34 10.96
N ILE A 98 28.28 39.76 10.75
CA ILE A 98 28.42 38.35 10.37
C ILE A 98 27.79 37.44 11.43
N GLN A 99 28.10 37.66 12.72
CA GLN A 99 27.52 36.88 13.81
C GLN A 99 25.99 37.01 13.89
N ARG A 100 25.46 38.22 13.72
CA ARG A 100 24.01 38.47 13.69
C ARG A 100 23.34 37.75 12.52
N SER A 101 23.95 37.81 11.33
CA SER A 101 23.44 37.13 10.15
C SER A 101 23.51 35.60 10.28
N ALA A 102 24.56 35.07 10.91
CA ALA A 102 24.71 33.64 11.18
C ALA A 102 23.65 33.16 12.18
N ALA A 103 23.42 33.91 13.27
CA ALA A 103 22.37 33.62 14.24
C ALA A 103 20.96 33.66 13.61
N ALA A 104 20.69 34.65 12.77
CA ALA A 104 19.40 34.75 12.06
C ALA A 104 19.17 33.59 11.08
N ARG A 105 20.22 33.11 10.39
CA ARG A 105 20.13 31.92 9.53
C ARG A 105 19.89 30.66 10.35
N GLU A 106 20.61 30.49 11.46
CA GLU A 106 20.44 29.33 12.35
C GLU A 106 19.01 29.27 12.91
N GLU A 107 18.46 30.40 13.37
CA GLU A 107 17.07 30.47 13.81
C GLU A 107 16.08 30.14 12.69
N ALA A 108 16.31 30.60 11.46
CA ALA A 108 15.46 30.28 10.32
C ALA A 108 15.52 28.78 9.96
N HIS A 109 16.71 28.18 10.01
CA HIS A 109 16.89 26.74 9.81
C HIS A 109 16.19 25.94 10.91
N GLN A 110 16.35 26.35 12.18
CA GLN A 110 15.71 25.69 13.30
C GLN A 110 14.18 25.73 13.19
N ARG A 111 13.60 26.88 12.82
CA ARG A 111 12.15 26.99 12.56
C ARG A 111 11.69 26.06 11.43
N THR A 112 12.49 25.92 10.38
CA THR A 112 12.19 25.02 9.26
C THR A 112 12.23 23.55 9.69
N ILE A 113 13.23 23.18 10.50
CA ILE A 113 13.36 21.83 11.05
C ILE A 113 12.16 21.52 11.96
N ASP A 114 11.78 22.46 12.82
CA ASP A 114 10.67 22.25 13.76
C ASP A 114 9.33 22.17 13.03
N ALA A 115 9.11 22.97 11.98
CA ALA A 115 7.95 22.85 11.10
C ALA A 115 7.92 21.48 10.40
N ALA A 116 9.05 21.03 9.84
CA ALA A 116 9.14 19.73 9.17
C ALA A 116 8.90 18.55 10.14
N LYS A 117 9.37 18.65 11.39
CA LYS A 117 9.10 17.66 12.44
C LYS A 117 7.61 17.60 12.79
N GLN A 118 6.96 18.76 12.91
CA GLN A 118 5.52 18.83 13.18
C GLN A 118 4.72 18.23 12.03
N GLU A 119 5.06 18.56 10.78
CA GLU A 119 4.40 18.00 9.61
C GLU A 119 4.58 16.47 9.54
N LEU A 120 5.80 15.97 9.77
CA LEU A 120 6.06 14.54 9.80
C LEU A 120 5.24 13.84 10.90
N ALA A 121 5.15 14.43 12.10
CA ALA A 121 4.35 13.88 13.19
C ALA A 121 2.86 13.83 12.82
N GLN A 122 2.34 14.87 12.17
CA GLN A 122 0.95 14.91 11.68
C GLN A 122 0.70 13.84 10.62
N GLN A 123 1.61 13.68 9.66
CA GLN A 123 1.50 12.63 8.63
C GLN A 123 1.55 11.23 9.25
N GLN A 124 2.43 11.00 10.21
CA GLN A 124 2.50 9.71 10.94
C GLN A 124 1.21 9.42 11.70
N GLN A 125 0.63 10.42 12.36
CA GLN A 125 -0.64 10.27 13.06
C GLN A 125 -1.78 9.97 12.09
N ALA A 126 -1.88 10.71 10.98
CA ALA A 126 -2.90 10.48 9.97
C ALA A 126 -2.80 9.07 9.34
N LEU A 127 -1.58 8.61 9.04
CA LEU A 127 -1.36 7.24 8.57
C LEU A 127 -1.76 6.21 9.62
N HIS A 128 -1.44 6.43 10.88
CA HIS A 128 -1.82 5.53 11.96
C HIS A 128 -3.34 5.41 12.13
N GLU A 129 -4.05 6.54 12.02
CA GLU A 129 -5.52 6.57 12.04
C GLU A 129 -6.12 5.85 10.82
N GLN A 130 -5.55 6.04 9.63
CA GLN A 130 -5.97 5.31 8.42
C GLN A 130 -5.75 3.80 8.53
N ILE A 131 -4.60 3.37 9.07
CA ILE A 131 -4.32 1.94 9.30
C ILE A 131 -5.36 1.36 10.27
N LYS A 132 -5.63 2.03 11.40
CA LYS A 132 -6.65 1.58 12.35
C LYS A 132 -8.04 1.48 11.72
N ALA A 133 -8.43 2.47 10.93
CA ALA A 133 -9.72 2.45 10.24
C ALA A 133 -9.81 1.27 9.26
N PHE A 134 -8.74 1.00 8.53
CA PHE A 134 -8.66 -0.11 7.59
C PHE A 134 -8.68 -1.48 8.28
N GLU A 135 -7.97 -1.62 9.41
CA GLU A 135 -7.99 -2.84 10.22
C GLU A 135 -9.39 -3.12 10.77
N LEU A 136 -10.08 -2.09 11.29
CA LEU A 136 -11.45 -2.22 11.78
C LEU A 136 -12.41 -2.59 10.64
N GLN A 137 -12.25 -1.98 9.47
CA GLN A 137 -13.04 -2.33 8.28
C GLN A 137 -12.81 -3.78 7.85
N GLN A 138 -11.55 -4.24 7.82
CA GLN A 138 -11.23 -5.63 7.49
C GLN A 138 -11.83 -6.60 8.50
N GLN A 139 -11.74 -6.29 9.79
CA GLN A 139 -12.33 -7.11 10.83
C GLN A 139 -13.86 -7.21 10.65
N GLY A 140 -14.54 -6.07 10.47
CA GLY A 140 -15.97 -6.05 10.20
C GLY A 140 -16.36 -6.85 8.95
N SER A 141 -15.55 -6.78 7.88
CA SER A 141 -15.77 -7.59 6.68
C SER A 141 -15.61 -9.09 6.95
N LYS A 142 -14.62 -9.50 7.74
CA LYS A 142 -14.41 -10.91 8.10
C LYS A 142 -15.58 -11.43 8.93
N GLU A 143 -15.98 -10.70 9.96
CA GLU A 143 -17.11 -11.04 10.82
C GLU A 143 -18.42 -11.15 10.01
N HIS A 144 -18.63 -10.25 9.04
CA HIS A 144 -19.80 -10.32 8.16
C HIS A 144 -19.79 -11.59 7.29
N ILE A 145 -18.65 -11.93 6.69
CA ILE A 145 -18.49 -13.14 5.88
C ILE A 145 -18.72 -14.40 6.73
N GLU A 146 -18.17 -14.45 7.94
CA GLU A 146 -18.36 -15.55 8.88
C GLU A 146 -19.83 -15.74 9.25
N ARG A 147 -20.56 -14.64 9.52
CA ARG A 147 -22.01 -14.70 9.78
C ARG A 147 -22.78 -15.24 8.57
N CYS A 148 -22.48 -14.75 7.36
CA CYS A 148 -23.11 -15.25 6.14
C CYS A 148 -22.89 -16.76 5.93
N TYR A 149 -21.70 -17.27 6.22
CA TYR A 149 -21.44 -18.70 6.15
C TYR A 149 -22.19 -19.48 7.23
N SER A 150 -22.20 -18.99 8.47
CA SER A 150 -22.96 -19.59 9.56
C SER A 150 -24.46 -19.67 9.25
N ASP A 151 -25.05 -18.57 8.76
CA ASP A 151 -26.47 -18.49 8.40
C ASP A 151 -26.80 -19.44 7.25
N ARG A 152 -25.93 -19.51 6.24
CA ARG A 152 -26.07 -20.47 5.12
C ARG A 152 -26.06 -21.90 5.65
N ASP A 153 -25.11 -22.25 6.51
CA ASP A 153 -24.96 -23.62 7.00
C ASP A 153 -26.15 -24.00 7.91
N ALA A 154 -26.66 -23.07 8.72
CA ALA A 154 -27.89 -23.25 9.49
C ALA A 154 -29.11 -23.46 8.57
N ALA A 155 -29.25 -22.67 7.50
CA ALA A 155 -30.32 -22.84 6.53
C ALA A 155 -30.25 -24.18 5.78
N LEU A 156 -29.04 -24.66 5.45
CA LEU A 156 -28.84 -25.97 4.86
C LEU A 156 -29.25 -27.10 5.80
N GLN A 157 -28.87 -27.01 7.08
CA GLN A 157 -29.30 -27.99 8.09
C GLN A 157 -30.82 -28.02 8.26
N GLU A 158 -31.46 -26.84 8.29
CA GLU A 158 -32.92 -26.76 8.42
C GLU A 158 -33.63 -27.32 7.20
N ARG A 159 -33.10 -27.06 5.99
CA ARG A 159 -33.59 -27.67 4.76
C ARG A 159 -33.50 -29.20 4.83
N ASP A 160 -32.37 -29.74 5.27
CA ASP A 160 -32.15 -31.19 5.31
C ASP A 160 -33.08 -31.86 6.34
N ARG A 161 -33.33 -31.21 7.49
CA ARG A 161 -34.35 -31.65 8.45
C ARG A 161 -35.75 -31.65 7.84
N ALA A 162 -36.14 -30.54 7.19
CA ALA A 162 -37.45 -30.44 6.55
C ALA A 162 -37.66 -31.49 5.44
N LEU A 163 -36.59 -31.84 4.70
CA LEU A 163 -36.64 -32.92 3.71
C LEU A 163 -36.81 -34.30 4.36
N ALA A 164 -36.13 -34.57 5.48
CA ALA A 164 -36.31 -35.81 6.23
C ALA A 164 -37.73 -35.92 6.79
N ASP A 165 -38.26 -34.84 7.38
CA ASP A 165 -39.63 -34.81 7.90
C ASP A 165 -40.66 -35.00 6.79
N ALA A 166 -40.47 -34.35 5.64
CA ALA A 166 -41.33 -34.54 4.48
C ALA A 166 -41.30 -35.99 3.95
N ALA A 167 -40.15 -36.67 4.00
CA ALA A 167 -40.04 -38.07 3.65
C ALA A 167 -40.81 -38.95 4.64
N ASN A 168 -40.66 -38.71 5.95
CA ASN A 168 -41.38 -39.42 7.01
C ASN A 168 -42.91 -39.24 6.87
N LEU A 169 -43.38 -38.01 6.63
CA LEU A 169 -44.79 -37.72 6.42
C LEU A 169 -45.35 -38.40 5.17
N ARG A 170 -44.59 -38.45 4.07
CA ARG A 170 -44.99 -39.18 2.86
C ARG A 170 -45.12 -40.68 3.11
N GLN A 171 -44.20 -41.26 3.87
CA GLN A 171 -44.26 -42.67 4.24
C GLN A 171 -45.50 -42.95 5.11
N ALA A 172 -45.71 -42.18 6.18
CA ALA A 172 -46.87 -42.32 7.07
C ALA A 172 -48.20 -42.15 6.30
N LEU A 173 -48.27 -41.21 5.37
CA LEU A 173 -49.43 -41.04 4.49
C LEU A 173 -49.64 -42.27 3.59
N GLY A 174 -48.58 -42.85 3.05
CA GLY A 174 -48.63 -44.08 2.26
C GLY A 174 -49.16 -45.27 3.08
N GLU A 175 -48.66 -45.45 4.30
CA GLU A 175 -49.11 -46.49 5.23
C GLU A 175 -50.58 -46.32 5.62
N SER A 176 -51.00 -45.08 5.95
CA SER A 176 -52.40 -44.77 6.25
C SER A 176 -53.32 -45.04 5.06
N LYS A 177 -52.92 -44.67 3.84
CA LYS A 177 -53.68 -45.00 2.61
C LYS A 177 -53.80 -46.51 2.39
N ALA A 178 -52.73 -47.28 2.65
CA ALA A 178 -52.76 -48.73 2.53
C ALA A 178 -53.70 -49.36 3.57
N GLN A 179 -53.68 -48.88 4.82
CA GLN A 179 -54.61 -49.31 5.87
C GLN A 179 -56.06 -49.00 5.51
N LEU A 180 -56.34 -47.80 4.99
CA LEU A 180 -57.68 -47.43 4.53
C LEU A 180 -58.18 -48.35 3.42
N ALA A 181 -57.34 -48.65 2.42
CA ALA A 181 -57.69 -49.58 1.34
C ALA A 181 -57.96 -51.00 1.87
N MET A 182 -57.21 -51.45 2.89
CA MET A 182 -57.44 -52.74 3.55
C MET A 182 -58.77 -52.77 4.30
N MET A 183 -59.08 -51.72 5.08
CA MET A 183 -60.36 -51.62 5.79
C MET A 183 -61.55 -51.54 4.83
N GLN A 184 -61.42 -50.81 3.72
CA GLN A 184 -62.45 -50.76 2.68
C GLN A 184 -62.74 -52.16 2.11
N ARG A 185 -61.71 -52.95 1.78
CA ARG A 185 -61.89 -54.35 1.33
C ARG A 185 -62.54 -55.22 2.40
N GLN A 186 -62.19 -55.06 3.67
CA GLN A 186 -62.82 -55.81 4.76
C GLN A 186 -64.31 -55.46 4.89
N LEU A 187 -64.66 -54.19 4.76
CA LEU A 187 -66.06 -53.74 4.77
C LEU A 187 -66.85 -54.31 3.58
N GLU A 188 -66.27 -54.33 2.38
CA GLU A 188 -66.87 -54.96 1.21
C GLU A 188 -67.12 -56.47 1.43
N GLN A 189 -66.13 -57.19 1.96
CA GLN A 189 -66.26 -58.61 2.29
C GLN A 189 -67.35 -58.87 3.33
N LEU A 190 -67.43 -58.06 4.39
CA LEU A 190 -68.48 -58.17 5.41
C LEU A 190 -69.86 -57.88 4.81
N GLY A 191 -69.96 -56.90 3.92
CA GLY A 191 -71.19 -56.60 3.16
C GLY A 191 -71.65 -57.78 2.31
N ASP A 192 -70.72 -58.41 1.57
CA ASP A 192 -71.00 -59.60 0.75
C ASP A 192 -71.45 -60.79 1.60
N LEU A 193 -70.81 -61.01 2.76
CA LEU A 193 -71.21 -62.06 3.70
C LEU A 193 -72.61 -61.82 4.26
N ALA A 194 -72.92 -60.58 4.67
CA ALA A 194 -74.26 -60.21 5.16
C ALA A 194 -75.35 -60.43 4.08
N ALA A 195 -75.06 -60.06 2.83
CA ALA A 195 -75.96 -60.28 1.70
C ALA A 195 -76.14 -61.78 1.37
N ARG A 196 -75.12 -62.61 1.63
CA ARG A 196 -75.18 -64.06 1.44
C ARG A 196 -75.99 -64.75 2.54
N ILE A 197 -75.81 -64.34 3.80
CA ILE A 197 -76.61 -64.83 4.94
C ILE A 197 -78.09 -64.51 4.70
N SER A 198 -78.42 -63.26 4.35
CA SER A 198 -79.80 -62.84 4.07
C SER A 198 -80.46 -63.70 2.98
N ARG A 199 -79.71 -64.04 1.92
CA ARG A 199 -80.20 -64.92 0.84
C ARG A 199 -80.46 -66.36 1.29
N LEU A 200 -79.70 -66.87 2.25
CA LEU A 200 -79.91 -68.20 2.81
C LEU A 200 -81.15 -68.22 3.73
N GLU A 201 -81.35 -67.18 4.53
CA GLU A 201 -82.51 -67.05 5.42
C GLU A 201 -83.83 -66.95 4.63
N THR A 202 -83.86 -66.27 3.48
CA THR A 202 -85.08 -66.17 2.64
C THR A 202 -85.44 -67.46 1.88
N LYS A 203 -84.56 -68.47 1.84
CA LYS A 203 -84.76 -69.72 1.10
C LYS A 203 -85.13 -70.91 1.99
N SER A 204 -85.05 -70.76 3.31
CA SER A 204 -85.48 -71.75 4.29
C SER A 204 -86.91 -71.50 4.75
#